data_AF-A0A511QR24-F1
#
_entry.id   AF-A0A511QR24-F1
#
_cell.length_a   1.000
_cell.length_b   1.000
_cell.length_c   1.000
_cell.angle_alpha   90.00
_cell.angle_beta   90.00
_cell.angle_gamma   90.00
#
_symmetry.space_group_name_H-M   'P 1'
#
loop_
_entity.id
_entity.type
_entity.pdbx_description
1 polymer ?
#
loop_
_entity_poly.entity_id
_entity_poly.type
_entity_poly.pdbx_seq_one_letter_code
_entity_poly.pdbx_strand_id
1 'polypeptide(L)'
;MSDLIGLPENVPESSYFWEGAILAANLTVKPLEPEMWASELCGEEFEVVKPTIIEHINAQYGKLKANQYSVLELTNNDSEHLADLAEGFLAIWPIVEQEWLSTEVADGTARMLSALLTTLSLLVDEEQTHQQMKEAGYEELPQINDLQPQLDLMVNEVAQAADELMVGNKSQTLNPFKDVGRNDLCPCGSGKKFKKCCGA
;
A
#
# COMPACT_ATOMS: atom_id res chain seq x y z
N MET A 1 -6.00 -11.01 -18.16
CA MET A 1 -4.58 -11.42 -18.03
C MET A 1 -3.75 -10.20 -17.70
N SER A 2 -3.60 -9.93 -16.42
CA SER A 2 -2.51 -9.09 -15.93
C SER A 2 -1.24 -9.91 -16.08
N ASP A 3 -0.33 -9.52 -16.97
CA ASP A 3 0.96 -10.18 -17.03
C ASP A 3 1.71 -9.87 -15.73
N LEU A 4 2.23 -10.90 -15.08
CA LEU A 4 3.15 -10.77 -13.95
C LEU A 4 4.40 -10.00 -14.39
N ILE A 5 5.11 -9.39 -13.44
CA ILE A 5 6.37 -8.71 -13.76
C ILE A 5 7.39 -9.70 -14.32
N GLY A 6 7.98 -9.34 -15.45
CA GLY A 6 9.08 -10.07 -16.07
C GLY A 6 10.42 -9.47 -15.67
N LEU A 7 11.08 -10.07 -14.68
CA LEU A 7 12.44 -9.72 -14.28
C LEU A 7 13.45 -10.75 -14.81
N PRO A 8 14.71 -10.36 -15.07
CA PRO A 8 15.72 -11.30 -15.52
C PRO A 8 16.09 -12.31 -14.42
N GLU A 9 16.51 -13.53 -14.81
CA GLU A 9 16.72 -14.68 -13.91
C GLU A 9 17.75 -14.47 -12.79
N ASN A 10 18.59 -13.44 -12.91
CA ASN A 10 19.57 -13.05 -11.90
C ASN A 10 18.98 -12.19 -10.77
N VAL A 11 17.76 -11.68 -10.93
CA VAL A 11 17.03 -11.05 -9.83
C VAL A 11 16.40 -12.16 -8.97
N PRO A 12 16.61 -12.15 -7.65
CA PRO A 12 16.04 -13.17 -6.77
C PRO A 12 14.51 -13.04 -6.69
N GLU A 13 13.90 -14.10 -6.17
CA GLU A 13 12.46 -14.25 -5.96
C GLU A 13 11.61 -14.47 -7.21
N SER A 14 10.42 -15.04 -7.00
CA SER A 14 9.48 -15.34 -8.08
C SER A 14 8.77 -14.08 -8.58
N SER A 15 8.18 -14.15 -9.78
CA SER A 15 7.33 -13.06 -10.28
C SER A 15 6.11 -12.79 -9.37
N TYR A 16 5.61 -13.80 -8.65
CA TYR A 16 4.51 -13.64 -7.69
C TYR A 16 4.95 -12.89 -6.44
N PHE A 17 6.14 -13.21 -5.91
CA PHE A 17 6.74 -12.43 -4.83
C PHE A 17 6.85 -10.95 -5.23
N TRP A 18 7.42 -10.67 -6.40
CA TRP A 18 7.57 -9.29 -6.85
C TRP A 18 6.23 -8.58 -7.08
N GLU A 19 5.21 -9.30 -7.55
CA GLU A 19 3.85 -8.78 -7.67
C GLU A 19 3.29 -8.32 -6.30
N GLY A 20 3.51 -9.13 -5.26
CA GLY A 20 3.13 -8.83 -3.88
C GLY A 20 3.90 -7.65 -3.29
N ALA A 21 5.21 -7.60 -3.50
CA ALA A 21 6.07 -6.50 -3.07
C ALA A 21 5.64 -5.17 -3.68
N ILE A 22 5.33 -5.18 -4.98
CA ILE A 22 4.81 -4.02 -5.71
C ILE A 22 3.41 -3.65 -5.23
N LEU A 23 2.56 -4.63 -4.91
CA LEU A 23 1.24 -4.39 -4.33
C LEU A 23 1.37 -3.65 -3.00
N ALA A 24 2.21 -4.12 -2.08
CA ALA A 24 2.45 -3.43 -0.81
C ALA A 24 2.94 -1.99 -1.05
N ALA A 25 3.90 -1.78 -1.96
CA ALA A 25 4.39 -0.45 -2.32
C ALA A 25 3.28 0.47 -2.89
N ASN A 26 2.33 -0.08 -3.67
CA ASN A 26 1.18 0.65 -4.20
C ASN A 26 0.10 0.95 -3.17
N LEU A 27 0.09 0.27 -2.02
CA LEU A 27 -0.79 0.55 -0.88
C LEU A 27 -0.20 1.60 0.08
N THR A 28 0.82 2.35 -0.34
CA THR A 28 1.37 3.43 0.48
C THR A 28 0.47 4.68 0.51
N VAL A 29 0.42 5.36 1.65
CA VAL A 29 -0.33 6.62 1.86
C VAL A 29 0.53 7.88 1.70
N LYS A 30 1.84 7.70 1.49
CA LYS A 30 2.83 8.76 1.19
C LYS A 30 3.76 8.31 0.07
N PRO A 31 4.43 9.23 -0.66
CA PRO A 31 5.36 8.85 -1.71
C PRO A 31 6.42 7.86 -1.21
N LEU A 32 6.55 6.73 -1.90
CA LEU A 32 7.54 5.69 -1.63
C LEU A 32 8.33 5.43 -2.90
N GLU A 33 9.60 5.83 -2.91
CA GLU A 33 10.49 5.61 -4.04
C GLU A 33 10.97 4.14 -4.06
N PRO A 34 11.11 3.50 -5.23
CA PRO A 34 11.60 2.12 -5.35
C PRO A 34 12.94 1.86 -4.64
N GLU A 35 13.82 2.85 -4.59
CA GLU A 35 15.10 2.81 -3.89
C GLU A 35 14.97 2.46 -2.41
N MET A 36 13.83 2.78 -1.78
CA MET A 36 13.63 2.56 -0.36
C MET A 36 13.33 1.10 -0.01
N TRP A 37 12.94 0.28 -0.98
CA TRP A 37 12.45 -1.08 -0.72
C TRP A 37 12.94 -2.13 -1.73
N ALA A 38 13.11 -1.78 -3.00
CA ALA A 38 13.50 -2.72 -4.06
C ALA A 38 15.01 -2.85 -4.23
N SER A 39 15.82 -1.86 -3.80
CA SER A 39 17.27 -1.90 -4.00
C SER A 39 17.95 -3.05 -3.26
N GLU A 40 17.46 -3.38 -2.05
CA GLU A 40 17.98 -4.50 -1.26
C GLU A 40 17.62 -5.85 -1.89
N LEU A 41 16.40 -5.96 -2.44
CA LEU A 41 15.95 -7.16 -3.13
C LEU A 41 16.70 -7.40 -4.45
N CYS A 42 16.97 -6.37 -5.24
CA CYS A 42 17.66 -6.52 -6.53
C CYS A 42 19.19 -6.54 -6.43
N GLY A 43 19.78 -6.05 -5.33
CA GLY A 43 21.23 -5.91 -5.19
C GLY A 43 21.85 -5.09 -6.34
N GLU A 44 22.91 -5.62 -6.96
CA GLU A 44 23.65 -4.95 -8.05
C GLU A 44 22.79 -4.72 -9.31
N GLU A 45 21.71 -5.48 -9.49
CA GLU A 45 20.84 -5.40 -10.67
C GLU A 45 19.82 -4.26 -10.59
N PHE A 46 19.68 -3.61 -9.43
CA PHE A 46 18.64 -2.62 -9.18
C PHE A 46 18.56 -1.53 -10.26
N GLU A 47 19.69 -0.91 -10.63
CA GLU A 47 19.71 0.15 -11.64
C GLU A 47 19.27 -0.33 -13.03
N VAL A 48 19.49 -1.62 -13.34
CA VAL A 48 19.10 -2.23 -14.62
C VAL A 48 17.59 -2.49 -14.64
N VAL A 49 17.01 -2.97 -13.54
CA VAL A 49 15.61 -3.42 -13.49
C VAL A 49 14.63 -2.38 -12.97
N LYS A 50 15.13 -1.30 -12.34
CA LYS A 50 14.31 -0.19 -11.84
C LYS A 50 13.30 0.35 -12.84
N PRO A 51 13.63 0.57 -14.14
CA PRO A 51 12.64 1.04 -15.11
C PRO A 51 11.46 0.07 -15.26
N THR A 52 11.72 -1.24 -15.28
CA THR A 52 10.70 -2.30 -15.35
C THR A 52 9.83 -2.30 -14.09
N ILE A 53 10.45 -2.17 -12.91
CA ILE A 53 9.72 -2.06 -11.64
C ILE A 53 8.80 -0.85 -11.64
N ILE A 54 9.28 0.32 -12.06
CA ILE A 54 8.48 1.55 -12.14
C ILE A 54 7.32 1.40 -13.12
N GLU A 55 7.55 0.82 -14.30
CA GLU A 55 6.49 0.54 -15.27
C GLU A 55 5.41 -0.36 -14.67
N HIS A 56 5.83 -1.43 -13.97
CA HIS A 56 4.91 -2.38 -13.36
C HIS A 56 4.13 -1.78 -12.18
N ILE A 57 4.77 -1.00 -11.31
CA ILE A 57 4.12 -0.21 -10.26
C ILE A 57 2.96 0.60 -10.86
N ASN A 58 3.23 1.36 -11.93
CA ASN A 58 2.22 2.20 -12.57
C ASN A 58 1.09 1.38 -13.21
N ALA A 59 1.43 0.25 -13.85
CA ALA A 59 0.44 -0.63 -14.46
C ALA A 59 -0.49 -1.27 -13.42
N GLN A 60 0.06 -1.76 -12.31
CA GLN A 60 -0.71 -2.35 -11.21
C GLN A 60 -1.58 -1.29 -10.51
N TYR A 61 -1.03 -0.11 -10.21
CA TYR A 61 -1.78 1.02 -9.68
C TYR A 61 -2.96 1.42 -10.59
N GLY A 62 -2.76 1.43 -11.91
CA GLY A 62 -3.84 1.69 -12.87
C GLY A 62 -5.00 0.71 -12.74
N LYS A 63 -4.71 -0.58 -12.54
CA LYS A 63 -5.73 -1.62 -12.33
C LYS A 63 -6.43 -1.48 -10.99
N LEU A 64 -5.69 -1.22 -9.91
CA LEU A 64 -6.24 -0.98 -8.57
C LEU A 64 -7.22 0.20 -8.60
N LYS A 65 -6.83 1.32 -9.21
CA LYS A 65 -7.70 2.49 -9.37
C LYS A 65 -8.98 2.19 -10.16
N ALA A 66 -8.86 1.35 -11.19
CA ALA A 66 -9.99 0.93 -12.00
C ALA A 66 -10.83 -0.20 -11.36
N ASN A 67 -10.47 -0.68 -10.17
CA ASN A 67 -11.07 -1.86 -9.51
C ASN A 67 -11.05 -3.10 -10.41
N GLN A 68 -9.93 -3.30 -11.12
CA GLN A 68 -9.67 -4.38 -12.09
C GLN A 68 -8.50 -5.27 -11.67
N TYR A 69 -7.98 -5.09 -10.47
CA TYR A 69 -6.94 -5.94 -9.92
C TYR A 69 -7.56 -7.09 -9.13
N SER A 70 -7.22 -8.31 -9.50
CA SER A 70 -7.64 -9.54 -8.82
C SER A 70 -6.41 -10.39 -8.56
N VAL A 71 -6.11 -10.59 -7.27
CA VAL A 71 -5.05 -11.50 -6.81
C VAL A 71 -5.45 -12.93 -7.14
N LEU A 72 -6.72 -13.29 -6.91
CA LEU A 72 -7.22 -14.65 -7.14
C LEU A 72 -7.17 -15.05 -8.63
N GLU A 73 -7.53 -14.14 -9.55
CA GLU A 73 -7.38 -14.39 -10.99
C GLU A 73 -5.90 -14.50 -11.39
N LEU A 74 -5.05 -13.61 -10.86
CA LEU A 74 -3.63 -13.54 -11.20
C LEU A 74 -2.86 -14.80 -10.79
N THR A 75 -3.14 -15.34 -9.61
CA THR A 75 -2.50 -16.55 -9.09
C THR A 75 -3.18 -17.83 -9.57
N ASN A 76 -4.26 -17.73 -10.35
CA ASN A 76 -5.20 -18.83 -10.62
C ASN A 76 -5.76 -19.48 -9.35
N ASN A 77 -5.79 -18.74 -8.24
CA ASN A 77 -6.16 -19.21 -6.92
C ASN A 77 -5.34 -20.43 -6.45
N ASP A 78 -4.12 -20.55 -6.96
CA ASP A 78 -3.17 -21.58 -6.56
C ASP A 78 -2.50 -21.20 -5.22
N SER A 79 -2.39 -22.17 -4.32
CA SER A 79 -1.88 -21.92 -2.96
C SER A 79 -0.41 -21.52 -2.93
N GLU A 80 0.43 -22.09 -3.79
CA GLU A 80 1.86 -21.76 -3.84
C GLU A 80 2.05 -20.34 -4.38
N HIS A 81 1.36 -20.00 -5.47
CA HIS A 81 1.41 -18.64 -6.02
C HIS A 81 0.83 -17.57 -5.10
N LEU A 82 -0.22 -17.91 -4.34
CA LEU A 82 -0.79 -17.01 -3.33
C LEU A 82 0.18 -16.81 -2.15
N ALA A 83 0.86 -17.86 -1.71
CA ALA A 83 1.87 -17.78 -0.66
C ALA A 83 3.04 -16.89 -1.10
N ASP A 84 3.62 -17.13 -2.28
CA ASP A 84 4.70 -16.30 -2.84
C ASP A 84 4.31 -14.81 -2.89
N LEU A 85 3.11 -14.51 -3.39
CA LEU A 85 2.62 -13.13 -3.45
C LEU A 85 2.43 -12.53 -2.04
N ALA A 86 1.90 -13.31 -1.10
CA ALA A 86 1.75 -12.88 0.28
C ALA A 86 3.09 -12.62 0.97
N GLU A 87 4.11 -13.46 0.72
CA GLU A 87 5.48 -13.27 1.20
C GLU A 87 6.07 -11.95 0.70
N GLY A 88 5.98 -11.70 -0.61
CA GLY A 88 6.48 -10.46 -1.20
C GLY A 88 5.77 -9.22 -0.64
N PHE A 89 4.45 -9.30 -0.44
CA PHE A 89 3.70 -8.23 0.19
C PHE A 89 4.19 -7.96 1.62
N LEU A 90 4.27 -9.01 2.44
CA LEU A 90 4.66 -8.91 3.85
C LEU A 90 6.13 -8.52 4.05
N ALA A 91 7.01 -8.79 3.08
CA ALA A 91 8.39 -8.33 3.10
C ALA A 91 8.51 -6.80 3.02
N ILE A 92 7.63 -6.15 2.24
CA ILE A 92 7.65 -4.70 2.04
C ILE A 92 6.72 -3.97 3.02
N TRP A 93 5.69 -4.65 3.53
CA TRP A 93 4.68 -4.06 4.39
C TRP A 93 5.25 -3.27 5.60
N PRO A 94 6.29 -3.70 6.33
CA PRO A 94 6.83 -2.95 7.46
C PRO A 94 7.29 -1.53 7.12
N ILE A 95 7.74 -1.29 5.89
CA ILE A 95 8.14 0.05 5.40
C ILE A 95 6.89 0.92 5.22
N VAL A 96 5.84 0.33 4.64
CA VAL A 96 4.57 0.99 4.33
C VAL A 96 3.73 1.25 5.60
N GLU A 97 3.75 0.29 6.53
CA GLU A 97 2.95 0.29 7.75
C GLU A 97 3.21 1.50 8.64
N GLN A 98 4.47 1.96 8.73
CA GLN A 98 4.83 3.14 9.52
C GLN A 98 4.01 4.37 9.11
N GLU A 99 3.72 4.50 7.81
CA GLU A 99 2.96 5.62 7.29
C GLU A 99 1.47 5.50 7.60
N TRP A 100 0.93 4.27 7.54
CA TRP A 100 -0.45 3.97 7.96
C TRP A 100 -0.67 4.23 9.44
N LEU A 101 0.26 3.83 10.31
CA LEU A 101 0.19 4.08 11.76
C LEU A 101 0.18 5.58 12.10
N SER A 102 0.79 6.41 11.25
CA SER A 102 0.82 7.86 11.39
C SER A 102 -0.41 8.58 10.80
N THR A 103 -1.34 7.84 10.18
CA THR A 103 -2.47 8.38 9.42
C THR A 103 -3.79 7.99 10.07
N GLU A 104 -4.68 8.96 10.26
CA GLU A 104 -6.04 8.67 10.74
C GLU A 104 -6.86 8.08 9.58
N VAL A 105 -7.41 6.89 9.79
CA VAL A 105 -8.19 6.15 8.80
C VAL A 105 -9.56 5.79 9.38
N ALA A 106 -10.55 5.64 8.50
CA ALA A 106 -11.88 5.20 8.92
C ALA A 106 -11.84 3.78 9.50
N ASP A 107 -12.68 3.50 10.50
CA ASP A 107 -12.77 2.18 11.15
C ASP A 107 -12.97 1.03 10.15
N GLY A 108 -13.75 1.27 9.09
CA GLY A 108 -13.96 0.29 8.02
C GLY A 108 -12.67 -0.08 7.29
N THR A 109 -11.88 0.92 6.91
CA THR A 109 -10.57 0.74 6.26
C THR A 109 -9.61 0.01 7.18
N ALA A 110 -9.53 0.40 8.47
CA ALA A 110 -8.67 -0.28 9.44
C ALA A 110 -9.02 -1.77 9.57
N ARG A 111 -10.30 -2.12 9.54
CA ARG A 111 -10.77 -3.51 9.56
C ARG A 111 -10.43 -4.26 8.28
N MET A 112 -10.61 -3.66 7.10
CA MET A 112 -10.25 -4.30 5.83
C MET A 112 -8.74 -4.52 5.74
N LEU A 113 -7.94 -3.56 6.20
CA LEU A 113 -6.50 -3.69 6.26
C LEU A 113 -6.07 -4.80 7.23
N SER A 114 -6.64 -4.83 8.44
CA SER A 114 -6.36 -5.90 9.41
C SER A 114 -6.74 -7.28 8.86
N ALA A 115 -7.88 -7.39 8.18
CA ALA A 115 -8.32 -8.63 7.55
C ALA A 115 -7.39 -9.03 6.38
N LEU A 116 -6.94 -8.08 5.56
CA LEU A 116 -5.97 -8.31 4.49
C LEU A 116 -4.67 -8.88 5.05
N LEU A 117 -4.06 -8.20 6.03
CA LEU A 117 -2.80 -8.62 6.63
C LEU A 117 -2.91 -10.00 7.27
N THR A 118 -4.00 -10.25 8.02
CA THR A 118 -4.27 -11.56 8.61
C THR A 118 -4.37 -12.64 7.53
N THR A 119 -5.06 -12.36 6.43
CA THR A 119 -5.21 -13.32 5.32
C THR A 119 -3.86 -13.63 4.68
N LEU A 120 -3.04 -12.61 4.43
CA LEU A 120 -1.70 -12.80 3.86
C LEU A 120 -0.79 -13.57 4.81
N SER A 121 -0.80 -13.29 6.12
CA SER A 121 -0.02 -14.05 7.10
C SER A 121 -0.42 -15.54 7.13
N LEU A 122 -1.72 -15.83 7.07
CA LEU A 122 -2.21 -17.22 6.98
C LEU A 122 -1.79 -17.91 5.68
N LEU A 123 -1.74 -17.18 4.56
CA LEU A 123 -1.29 -17.74 3.27
C LEU A 123 0.20 -18.10 3.29
N VAL A 124 1.02 -17.36 4.03
CA VAL A 124 2.45 -17.66 4.19
C VAL A 124 2.68 -18.81 5.17
N ASP A 125 2.14 -18.69 6.39
CA ASP A 125 2.30 -19.72 7.42
C ASP A 125 1.09 -19.70 8.38
N GLU A 126 0.10 -20.56 8.07
CA GLU A 126 -1.11 -20.71 8.88
C GLU A 126 -0.80 -21.19 10.31
N GLU A 127 0.12 -22.15 10.46
CA GLU A 127 0.45 -22.73 11.77
C GLU A 127 1.09 -21.69 12.68
N GLN A 128 2.11 -20.98 12.18
CA GLN A 128 2.78 -19.93 12.92
C GLN A 128 1.83 -18.76 13.23
N THR A 129 1.01 -18.34 12.27
CA THR A 129 0.04 -17.25 12.47
C THR A 129 -0.96 -17.61 13.56
N HIS A 130 -1.54 -18.80 13.52
CA HIS A 130 -2.44 -19.28 14.58
C HIS A 130 -1.75 -19.42 15.93
N GLN A 131 -0.48 -19.84 15.96
CA GLN A 131 0.27 -19.90 17.21
C GLN A 131 0.42 -18.51 17.83
N GLN A 132 0.82 -17.51 17.05
CA GLN A 132 0.98 -16.13 17.53
C GLN A 132 -0.35 -15.55 18.03
N MET A 133 -1.47 -15.84 17.35
CA MET A 133 -2.80 -15.41 17.79
C MET A 133 -3.20 -16.07 19.12
N LYS A 134 -2.94 -17.37 19.31
CA LYS A 134 -3.18 -18.05 20.59
C LYS A 134 -2.34 -17.45 21.72
N GLU A 135 -1.07 -17.14 21.45
CA GLU A 135 -0.17 -16.50 22.42
C GLU A 135 -0.63 -15.08 22.79
N ALA A 136 -1.24 -14.35 21.85
CA ALA A 136 -1.89 -13.07 22.09
C ALA A 136 -3.27 -13.18 22.79
N GLY A 137 -3.75 -14.40 23.07
CA GLY A 137 -4.99 -14.66 23.81
C GLY A 137 -6.25 -14.76 22.97
N TYR A 138 -6.13 -14.93 21.65
CA TYR A 138 -7.28 -15.17 20.78
C TYR A 138 -7.71 -16.65 20.84
N GLU A 139 -8.99 -16.89 21.14
CA GLU A 139 -9.58 -18.24 21.21
C GLU A 139 -10.23 -18.66 19.88
N GLU A 140 -10.86 -17.71 19.18
CA GLU A 140 -11.47 -17.91 17.87
C GLU A 140 -10.49 -17.48 16.78
N LEU A 141 -10.03 -18.45 16.00
CA LEU A 141 -9.02 -18.22 14.97
C LEU A 141 -9.66 -18.23 13.58
N PRO A 142 -9.34 -17.23 12.74
CA PRO A 142 -9.84 -17.19 11.38
C PRO A 142 -9.30 -18.37 10.58
N GLN A 143 -10.13 -18.90 9.69
CA GLN A 143 -9.74 -19.94 8.75
C GLN A 143 -9.46 -19.32 7.39
N ILE A 144 -8.40 -19.80 6.73
CA ILE A 144 -8.00 -19.26 5.42
C ILE A 144 -9.10 -19.40 4.38
N ASN A 145 -9.86 -20.51 4.42
CA ASN A 145 -10.98 -20.77 3.52
C ASN A 145 -12.14 -19.76 3.65
N ASP A 146 -12.26 -19.07 4.79
CA ASP A 146 -13.28 -18.04 4.99
C ASP A 146 -12.82 -16.66 4.48
N LEU A 147 -11.51 -16.41 4.50
CA LEU A 147 -10.90 -15.12 4.19
C LEU A 147 -10.42 -15.01 2.74
N GLN A 148 -9.77 -16.06 2.21
CA GLN A 148 -9.21 -16.08 0.86
C GLN A 148 -10.22 -15.69 -0.23
N PRO A 149 -11.50 -16.12 -0.22
CA PRO A 149 -12.49 -15.69 -1.22
C PRO A 149 -12.77 -14.19 -1.23
N GLN A 150 -12.42 -13.48 -0.14
CA GLN A 150 -12.62 -12.05 0.03
C GLN A 150 -11.35 -11.23 -0.29
N LEU A 151 -10.25 -11.89 -0.67
CA LEU A 151 -8.94 -11.24 -0.84
C LEU A 151 -8.98 -10.07 -1.81
N ASP A 152 -9.61 -10.26 -2.97
CA ASP A 152 -9.74 -9.19 -3.98
C ASP A 152 -10.51 -7.98 -3.43
N LEU A 153 -11.58 -8.22 -2.64
CA LEU A 153 -12.34 -7.13 -2.03
C LEU A 153 -11.47 -6.37 -1.02
N MET A 154 -10.76 -7.08 -0.15
CA MET A 154 -9.89 -6.47 0.85
C MET A 154 -8.78 -5.63 0.19
N VAL A 155 -8.12 -6.17 -0.83
CA VAL A 155 -7.08 -5.46 -1.58
C VAL A 155 -7.63 -4.19 -2.22
N ASN A 156 -8.75 -4.27 -2.94
CA ASN A 156 -9.30 -3.10 -3.63
C ASN A 156 -9.78 -2.03 -2.66
N GLU A 157 -10.44 -2.39 -1.54
CA GLU A 157 -10.87 -1.43 -0.53
C GLU A 157 -9.68 -0.70 0.14
N VAL A 158 -8.62 -1.44 0.48
CA VAL A 158 -7.41 -0.83 1.05
C VAL A 158 -6.70 0.04 0.01
N ALA A 159 -6.65 -0.37 -1.26
CA ALA A 159 -6.05 0.41 -2.33
C ALA A 159 -6.76 1.73 -2.60
N GLN A 160 -8.10 1.74 -2.60
CA GLN A 160 -8.87 2.96 -2.77
C GLN A 160 -8.63 3.92 -1.61
N ALA A 161 -8.61 3.40 -0.37
CA ALA A 161 -8.29 4.23 0.80
C ALA A 161 -6.86 4.78 0.75
N ALA A 162 -5.88 3.98 0.31
CA ALA A 162 -4.51 4.41 0.13
C ALA A 162 -4.40 5.58 -0.88
N ASP A 163 -5.08 5.45 -2.03
CA ASP A 163 -5.11 6.49 -3.06
C ASP A 163 -5.76 7.78 -2.55
N GLU A 164 -6.90 7.67 -1.87
CA GLU A 164 -7.60 8.82 -1.28
C GLU A 164 -6.71 9.56 -0.28
N LEU A 165 -5.98 8.84 0.57
CA LEU A 165 -5.06 9.42 1.54
C LEU A 165 -3.83 10.05 0.86
N MET A 166 -3.26 9.39 -0.15
CA MET A 166 -2.12 9.92 -0.91
C MET A 166 -2.50 11.20 -1.68
N VAL A 167 -3.66 11.22 -2.34
CA VAL A 167 -4.19 12.41 -3.06
C VAL A 167 -4.62 13.50 -2.07
N GLY A 168 -5.28 13.13 -0.98
CA GLY A 168 -5.66 14.03 0.10
C GLY A 168 -4.46 14.73 0.73
N ASN A 169 -3.34 14.01 0.91
CA ASN A 169 -2.06 14.57 1.34
C ASN A 169 -1.45 15.53 0.31
N LYS A 170 -1.57 15.25 -0.99
CA LYS A 170 -1.18 16.20 -2.06
C LYS A 170 -2.09 17.43 -2.11
N SER A 171 -3.36 17.27 -1.73
CA SER A 171 -4.40 18.31 -1.67
C SER A 171 -4.42 19.10 -0.37
N GLN A 172 -3.56 18.76 0.61
CA GLN A 172 -3.16 19.70 1.65
C GLN A 172 -2.39 20.84 0.99
N THR A 173 -3.13 21.72 0.32
CA THR A 173 -2.72 23.05 -0.04
C THR A 173 -2.12 23.64 1.22
N LEU A 174 -0.80 23.72 1.26
CA LEU A 174 -0.07 24.49 2.26
C LEU A 174 -0.71 25.86 2.20
N ASN A 175 -1.62 26.17 3.13
CA ASN A 175 -2.21 27.49 3.21
C ASN A 175 -1.00 28.40 3.47
N PRO A 176 -0.55 29.20 2.48
CA PRO A 176 0.66 30.00 2.63
C PRO A 176 0.46 31.09 3.70
N PHE A 177 -0.77 31.21 4.21
CA PHE A 177 -1.19 32.12 5.25
C PHE A 177 -1.59 31.39 6.56
N LYS A 178 -1.21 30.12 6.74
CA LYS A 178 -1.56 29.35 7.96
C LYS A 178 -1.13 30.02 9.26
N ASP A 179 -0.03 30.79 9.21
CA ASP A 179 0.55 31.51 10.34
C ASP A 179 0.17 33.00 10.36
N VAL A 180 -0.71 33.45 9.46
CA VAL A 180 -1.13 34.86 9.36
C VAL A 180 -2.39 35.09 10.19
N GLY A 181 -2.29 35.91 11.22
CA GLY A 181 -3.43 36.27 12.05
C GLY A 181 -4.50 37.01 11.26
N ARG A 182 -5.77 36.71 11.53
CA ARG A 182 -6.94 37.30 10.84
C ARG A 182 -6.95 38.85 10.82
N ASN A 183 -6.30 39.49 11.78
CA ASN A 183 -6.20 40.95 11.88
C ASN A 183 -4.87 41.54 11.41
N ASP A 184 -3.89 40.71 11.04
CA ASP A 184 -2.56 41.13 10.60
C ASP A 184 -2.62 41.79 9.22
N LEU A 185 -1.55 42.50 8.85
CA LEU A 185 -1.43 43.06 7.50
C LEU A 185 -1.35 41.93 6.48
N CYS A 186 -2.10 42.07 5.39
CA CYS A 186 -2.20 41.05 4.36
C CYS A 186 -0.86 40.90 3.60
N PRO A 187 -0.28 39.69 3.50
CA PRO A 187 1.02 39.47 2.86
C PRO A 187 1.09 39.81 1.37
N CYS A 188 -0.06 40.04 0.71
CA CYS A 188 -0.12 40.44 -0.70
C CYS A 188 0.30 41.91 -0.95
N GLY A 189 0.67 42.67 0.08
CA GLY A 189 1.14 44.05 -0.04
C GLY A 189 0.02 45.09 -0.18
N SER A 190 -1.26 44.72 -0.01
CA SER A 190 -2.39 45.65 -0.17
C SER A 190 -2.53 46.68 0.96
N GLY A 191 -1.80 46.53 2.06
CA GLY A 191 -1.93 47.35 3.26
C GLY A 191 -3.22 47.14 4.07
N LYS A 192 -4.10 46.22 3.64
CA LYS A 192 -5.35 45.87 4.35
C LYS A 192 -5.10 44.76 5.38
N LYS A 193 -5.98 44.64 6.39
CA LYS A 193 -5.99 43.47 7.29
C LYS A 193 -6.34 42.20 6.50
N PHE A 194 -5.75 41.05 6.85
CA PHE A 194 -5.91 39.77 6.13
C PHE A 194 -7.38 39.41 5.89
N LYS A 195 -8.25 39.50 6.91
CA LYS A 195 -9.71 39.28 6.81
C LYS A 195 -10.49 40.19 5.88
N LYS A 196 -9.88 41.28 5.42
CA LYS A 196 -10.49 42.25 4.48
C LYS A 196 -9.80 42.19 3.11
N CYS A 197 -9.03 41.14 2.85
CA CYS A 197 -8.22 40.97 1.64
C CYS A 197 -8.14 39.49 1.25
N CYS A 198 -6.96 38.85 1.35
CA CYS A 198 -6.76 37.46 0.90
C CYS A 198 -7.39 36.41 1.82
N GLY A 199 -7.77 36.78 3.05
CA GLY A 199 -8.51 35.92 3.98
C GLY A 199 -9.99 36.25 4.07
N ALA A 200 -10.55 36.85 3.02
CA ALA A 200 -11.98 37.14 2.88
C ALA A 200 -12.71 36.00 2.18
#